data_AF-A0A934H061-F1
#
_entry.id   AF-A0A934H061-F1
#
_cell.length_a   1.000
_cell.length_b   1.000
_cell.length_c   1.000
_cell.angle_alpha   90.00
_cell.angle_beta   90.00
_cell.angle_gamma   90.00
#
_symmetry.space_group_name_H-M   'P 1'
#
loop_
_entity.id
_entity.type
_entity.pdbx_description
1 polymer ?
#
loop_
_entity_poly.entity_id
_entity_poly.type
_entity_poly.pdbx_seq_one_letter_code
_entity_poly.pdbx_strand_id
1 'polypeptide(L)' 'MSETAAGLIVSVIGVLVMVGSAMNWRVVTHSGKLFNMIFGDKIARGIYFLVGAFLFVLGIGQILGMNWLGE' A
#
# COMPACT_ATOMS: atom_id res chain seq x y z
N MET A 1 2.56 -7.84 -19.90
CA MET A 1 3.66 -7.48 -18.98
C MET A 1 4.17 -8.75 -18.34
N SER A 2 5.48 -8.89 -18.11
CA SER A 2 5.99 -10.03 -17.34
C SER A 2 5.56 -9.92 -15.88
N GLU A 3 5.39 -11.05 -15.20
CA GLU A 3 5.06 -11.10 -13.77
C GLU A 3 6.07 -10.32 -12.91
N THR A 4 7.34 -10.38 -13.29
CA THR A 4 8.41 -9.58 -12.67
C THR A 4 8.18 -8.07 -12.82
N ALA A 5 7.72 -7.61 -13.98
CA ALA A 5 7.42 -6.19 -14.20
C ALA A 5 6.19 -5.76 -13.38
N ALA A 6 5.16 -6.60 -13.29
CA ALA A 6 4.01 -6.34 -12.44
C ALA A 6 4.40 -6.27 -10.95
N GLY A 7 5.17 -7.24 -10.47
CA GLY A 7 5.64 -7.28 -9.08
C GLY A 7 6.53 -6.09 -8.72
N LEU A 8 7.40 -5.63 -9.64
CA LEU A 8 8.19 -4.41 -9.45
C LEU A 8 7.29 -3.18 -9.31
N ILE A 9 6.30 -3.00 -10.18
CA ILE A 9 5.38 -1.87 -10.11
C ILE A 9 4.61 -1.88 -8.78
N VAL A 10 4.08 -3.03 -8.39
CA VAL A 10 3.30 -3.18 -7.15
C VAL A 10 4.17 -2.94 -5.92
N SER A 11 5.41 -3.41 -5.91
CA SER A 11 6.35 -3.16 -4.81
C SER A 11 6.72 -1.69 -4.69
N VAL A 12 6.96 -0.99 -5.80
CA VAL A 12 7.22 0.47 -5.81
C VAL A 12 6.00 1.24 -5.30
N ILE A 13 4.78 0.86 -5.71
CA ILE A 13 3.55 1.46 -5.20
C ILE A 13 3.43 1.25 -3.68
N GLY A 14 3.73 0.05 -3.18
CA GLY A 14 3.74 -0.24 -1.74
C GLY A 14 4.68 0.68 -0.97
N VAL A 15 5.91 0.90 -1.48
CA VAL A 15 6.88 1.84 -0.88
C VAL A 15 6.35 3.26 -0.90
N LEU A 16 5.80 3.73 -2.02
CA LEU A 16 5.25 5.09 -2.13
C LEU A 16 4.10 5.33 -1.15
N VAL A 17 3.22 4.33 -0.95
CA VAL A 17 2.12 4.40 0.01
C VAL A 17 2.64 4.45 1.45
N MET A 18 3.66 3.65 1.79
CA MET A 18 4.29 3.69 3.12
C MET A 18 4.95 5.04 3.40
N VAL A 19 5.72 5.56 2.43
CA VAL A 19 6.37 6.89 2.53
C VAL A 19 5.33 8.00 2.64
N GLY A 20 4.27 7.95 1.83
CA GLY A 20 3.16 8.90 1.90
C GLY A 20 2.49 8.91 3.26
N SER A 21 2.25 7.74 3.86
CA SER A 21 1.71 7.63 5.22
C SER A 21 2.67 8.18 6.29
N ALA A 22 3.96 7.89 6.18
CA ALA A 22 4.99 8.36 7.11
C ALA A 22 5.14 9.88 7.08
N MET A 23 5.18 10.47 5.88
CA MET A 23 5.31 11.91 5.64
C MET A 23 4.00 12.68 5.83
N ASN A 24 2.90 12.01 6.16
CA ASN A 24 1.55 12.57 6.18
C ASN A 24 1.13 13.20 4.83
N TRP A 25 1.71 12.73 3.73
CA TRP A 25 1.34 13.14 2.38
C TRP A 25 0.11 12.35 1.96
N ARG A 26 -1.08 12.92 2.19
CA ARG A 26 -2.35 12.30 1.81
C ARG A 26 -3.05 13.15 0.77
N VAL A 27 -3.57 12.48 -0.27
CA VAL A 27 -4.54 13.11 -1.16
C VAL A 27 -5.84 13.26 -0.38
N VAL A 28 -6.25 14.51 -0.13
CA VAL A 28 -7.45 14.80 0.67
C VAL A 28 -8.68 14.50 -0.19
N THR A 29 -9.22 13.30 -0.05
CA THR A 29 -10.48 12.88 -0.67
C THR A 29 -11.64 12.96 0.33
N HIS A 30 -12.87 12.98 -0.17
CA HIS A 30 -14.06 13.01 0.69
C HIS A 30 -14.10 11.78 1.64
N SER A 31 -13.79 10.60 1.10
CA SER A 31 -13.67 9.36 1.88
C SER A 31 -12.50 9.40 2.88
N GLY A 32 -11.38 10.04 2.52
CA GLY A 32 -10.24 10.21 3.42
C GLY A 32 -10.55 11.08 4.64
N LYS A 33 -11.37 12.13 4.47
CA LYS A 33 -11.86 12.95 5.59
C LYS A 33 -12.78 12.15 6.51
N LEU A 34 -13.71 11.38 5.93
CA LEU A 34 -14.62 10.54 6.70
C LEU A 34 -13.86 9.48 7.52
N PHE A 35 -12.89 8.83 6.88
CA PHE A 35 -12.04 7.83 7.52
C PHE A 35 -11.21 8.42 8.67
N ASN A 36 -10.65 9.62 8.48
CA ASN A 36 -9.92 10.32 9.55
C ASN A 36 -10.83 10.73 10.71
N MET A 37 -12.09 11.07 10.44
CA MET A 37 -13.09 11.40 11.46
C MET A 37 -13.53 10.18 12.28
N ILE A 38 -13.60 9.00 11.65
CA ILE A 38 -14.03 7.75 12.31
C ILE A 38 -12.90 7.14 13.16
N PHE A 39 -11.68 7.05 12.61
CA PHE A 39 -10.58 6.32 13.26
C PHE A 39 -9.54 7.23 13.92
N GLY A 40 -9.54 8.53 13.60
CA GLY A 40 -8.52 9.45 14.07
C GLY A 40 -7.20 9.34 13.27
N ASP A 41 -6.43 10.43 13.32
CA ASP A 41 -5.30 10.64 12.41
C ASP A 41 -4.19 9.58 12.52
N LYS A 42 -3.86 9.17 13.75
CA LYS A 42 -2.81 8.18 14.00
C LYS A 42 -3.19 6.79 13.49
N ILE A 43 -4.44 6.37 13.70
CA ILE A 43 -4.92 5.04 13.30
C ILE A 43 -5.04 4.98 11.77
N ALA A 44 -5.59 6.04 11.16
CA ALA A 44 -5.68 6.12 9.71
C ALA A 44 -4.30 5.99 9.04
N ARG A 45 -3.26 6.63 9.59
CA ARG A 45 -1.86 6.46 9.12
C ARG A 45 -1.36 5.03 9.26
N GLY A 46 -1.61 4.40 10.41
CA GLY A 46 -1.28 3.00 10.63
C GLY A 46 -1.89 2.11 9.55
N ILE A 47 -3.17 2.32 9.23
CA ILE A 47 -3.88 1.55 8.20
C ILE A 47 -3.26 1.77 6.81
N TYR A 48 -3.00 3.02 6.41
CA TYR A 48 -2.34 3.29 5.13
C TYR A 48 -0.94 2.68 5.04
N PHE A 49 -0.19 2.70 6.14
CA PHE A 49 1.13 2.09 6.20
C PHE A 49 1.05 0.56 6.03
N LEU A 50 0.10 -0.09 6.71
CA LEU A 50 -0.14 -1.53 6.59
C LEU A 50 -0.57 -1.93 5.17
N VAL A 51 -1.41 -1.12 4.51
CA VAL A 51 -1.77 -1.33 3.10
C VAL A 51 -0.53 -1.24 2.20
N GLY A 52 0.33 -0.26 2.41
CA GLY A 52 1.58 -0.14 1.66
C GLY A 52 2.52 -1.33 1.89
N ALA A 53 2.65 -1.79 3.14
CA ALA A 53 3.44 -2.98 3.48
C ALA A 53 2.89 -4.25 2.82
N PHE A 54 1.56 -4.42 2.82
CA PHE A 54 0.90 -5.54 2.15
C PHE A 54 1.19 -5.54 0.64
N LEU A 55 1.02 -4.40 -0.03
CA LEU A 55 1.32 -4.26 -1.46
C LEU A 55 2.79 -4.55 -1.74
N PHE A 56 3.70 -4.09 -0.88
CA PHE A 56 5.12 -4.38 -1.03
C PHE A 56 5.41 -5.88 -0.98
N VAL A 57 4.90 -6.57 0.04
CA VAL A 57 5.08 -8.03 0.19
C VAL A 57 4.46 -8.78 -0.98
N LEU A 58 3.27 -8.37 -1.45
CA LEU A 58 2.62 -8.98 -2.61
C LEU A 58 3.43 -8.80 -3.89
N GLY A 59 3.99 -7.61 -4.12
CA GLY A 59 4.87 -7.33 -5.26
C GLY A 59 6.16 -8.16 -5.22
N ILE A 60 6.79 -8.29 -4.04
CA ILE A 60 7.95 -9.18 -3.86
C ILE A 60 7.56 -10.63 -4.09
N GLY A 61 6.41 -11.08 -3.60
CA GLY A 61 5.88 -12.41 -3.85
C GLY A 61 5.77 -12.71 -5.34
N GLN A 62 5.21 -11.79 -6.13
CA GLN A 62 5.14 -11.94 -7.59
C GLN A 62 6.52 -12.00 -8.26
N ILE A 63 7.51 -11.21 -7.79
CA ILE A 63 8.88 -11.27 -8.32
C ILE A 63 9.52 -12.64 -8.04
N LEU A 64 9.23 -13.23 -6.89
CA LEU A 64 9.76 -14.53 -6.46
C LEU A 64 8.97 -15.72 -7.02
N GLY A 65 7.94 -15.48 -7.84
CA GLY A 65 7.06 -16.54 -8.36
C GLY A 65 6.17 -17.18 -7.29
N MET A 66 5.96 -16.50 -6.16
CA MET A 66 5.04 -16.93 -5.11
C MET A 66 3.63 -16.42 -5.41
N ASN A 67 2.72 -17.33 -5.79
CA ASN A 67 1.31 -17.01 -5.97
C ASN A 67 0.57 -16.99 -4.62
N TRP A 68 0.68 -15.86 -3.91
CA TRP A 68 -0.05 -15.60 -2.66
C TRP A 68 -1.57 -15.46 -2.86
N LEU A 69 -2.03 -15.22 -4.10
CA LEU A 69 -3.44 -15.08 -4.47
C LEU A 69 -4.09 -16.38 -4.96
N GLY A 70 -3.31 -17.48 -5.05
CA GLY A 70 -3.79 -18.81 -5.44
C GLY A 70 -4.17 -18.94 -6.91
N GLU A 71 -3.18 -19.31 -7.74
CA GLU A 71 -3.28 -20.29 -8.83
C GLU A 71 -1.95 -21.06 -8.92
#